data_AF-A0A0G0Z2U8-F1
#
_entry.id   AF-A0A0G0Z2U8-F1
#
_cell.length_a   1.000
_cell.length_b   1.000
_cell.length_c   1.000
_cell.angle_alpha   90.00
_cell.angle_beta   90.00
_cell.angle_gamma   90.00
#
_symmetry.space_group_name_H-M   'P 1'
#
loop_
_entity.id
_entity.type
_entity.pdbx_description
1 polymer ?
#
loop_
_entity_poly.entity_id
_entity_poly.type
_entity_poly.pdbx_seq_one_letter_code
_entity_poly.pdbx_strand_id
1 'polypeptide(L)'
;MIKPQKGQSLFEVVVAIAVSALIITAIVSMASNSIQNSSYSRDKTLASNYVQQANEWLRQERDSNSATFITKAAIPTWCFRSLSWILPSLPRACASDEYITGTKFIRQSGLSISLVNGKNVVRVNTTVSWTDSKGLHQITGSTDLSATQ
;
A
#
# COMPACT_ATOMS: atom_id res chain seq x y z
N MET A 1 61.07 -21.98 33.84
CA MET A 1 60.64 -22.68 32.60
C MET A 1 59.78 -21.71 31.80
N ILE A 2 60.34 -21.08 30.76
CA ILE A 2 59.63 -20.07 29.94
C ILE A 2 58.98 -20.82 28.76
N LYS A 3 57.65 -20.77 28.64
CA LYS A 3 56.93 -21.33 27.49
C LYS A 3 57.13 -20.40 26.28
N PRO A 4 57.56 -20.91 25.11
CA PRO A 4 57.60 -20.10 23.90
C PRO A 4 56.17 -19.73 23.50
N GLN A 5 55.89 -18.43 23.32
CA GLN A 5 54.63 -17.98 22.74
C GLN A 5 54.68 -18.20 21.23
N LYS A 6 53.76 -19.02 20.71
CA LYS A 6 53.61 -19.20 19.27
C LYS A 6 52.92 -17.96 18.71
N GLY A 7 53.65 -17.15 17.95
CA GLY A 7 53.08 -16.01 17.22
C GLY A 7 52.10 -16.49 16.13
N GLN A 8 51.11 -15.65 15.81
CA GLN A 8 50.16 -15.95 14.74
C GLN A 8 50.84 -15.88 13.37
N SER A 9 50.55 -16.84 12.49
CA SER A 9 51.05 -16.80 11.12
C SER A 9 50.31 -15.72 10.33
N LEU A 10 51.02 -14.97 9.49
CA LEU A 10 50.42 -13.96 8.60
C LEU A 10 49.34 -14.58 7.69
N PHE A 11 49.52 -15.85 7.28
CA PHE A 11 48.52 -16.60 6.52
C PHE A 11 47.21 -16.79 7.30
N GLU A 12 47.29 -17.09 8.59
CA GLU A 12 46.12 -17.31 9.45
C GLU A 12 45.31 -16.02 9.61
N VAL A 13 45.99 -14.88 9.74
CA VAL A 13 45.36 -13.54 9.81
C VAL A 13 44.61 -13.23 8.52
N VAL A 14 45.21 -13.47 7.36
CA VAL A 14 44.57 -13.21 6.06
C VAL A 14 43.32 -14.09 5.87
N VAL A 15 43.40 -15.38 6.22
CA VAL A 15 42.25 -16.28 6.17
C VAL A 15 41.15 -15.84 7.14
N ALA A 16 41.51 -15.46 8.37
CA ALA A 16 40.55 -14.96 9.35
C ALA A 16 39.82 -13.70 8.89
N ILE A 17 40.54 -12.76 8.25
CA ILE A 17 39.94 -11.54 7.69
C ILE A 17 38.99 -11.90 6.53
N ALA A 18 39.41 -12.80 5.63
CA ALA A 18 38.59 -13.22 4.50
C ALA A 18 37.26 -13.86 4.97
N VAL A 19 37.33 -14.78 5.94
CA VAL A 19 36.13 -15.42 6.51
C VAL A 19 35.27 -14.39 7.24
N SER A 20 35.86 -13.47 7.99
CA SER A 20 35.13 -12.42 8.71
C SER A 20 34.38 -11.50 7.74
N ALA A 21 35.01 -11.12 6.62
CA ALA A 21 34.37 -10.30 5.59
C ALA A 21 33.15 -11.00 4.96
N LEU A 22 33.25 -12.31 4.70
CA LEU A 22 32.12 -13.11 4.20
C LEU A 22 30.97 -13.16 5.22
N ILE A 23 31.28 -13.33 6.50
CA ILE A 23 30.25 -13.36 7.56
C ILE A 23 29.55 -12.01 7.66
N ILE A 24 30.30 -10.89 7.67
CA ILE A 24 29.73 -9.54 7.79
C ILE A 24 28.81 -9.24 6.59
N THR A 25 29.25 -9.55 5.37
CA THR A 25 28.44 -9.32 4.16
C THR A 25 27.14 -10.14 4.18
N ALA A 26 27.20 -11.40 4.63
CA ALA A 26 26.00 -12.22 4.81
C ALA A 26 25.02 -11.61 5.82
N ILE A 27 25.51 -11.13 6.97
CA ILE A 27 24.67 -10.50 8.00
C ILE A 27 24.00 -9.22 7.46
N VAL A 28 24.76 -8.36 6.80
CA VAL A 28 24.24 -7.10 6.23
C VAL A 28 23.16 -7.37 5.17
N SER A 29 23.37 -8.37 4.32
CA SER A 29 22.38 -8.80 3.32
C SER A 29 21.09 -9.28 3.98
N MET A 30 21.18 -10.15 5.00
CA MET A 30 20.00 -10.63 5.73
C MET A 30 19.26 -9.50 6.45
N ALA A 31 20.00 -8.61 7.13
CA ALA A 31 19.42 -7.48 7.84
C ALA A 31 18.68 -6.54 6.88
N SER A 32 19.28 -6.25 5.71
CA SER A 32 18.66 -5.41 4.68
C SER A 32 17.36 -6.03 4.15
N ASN A 33 17.36 -7.34 3.90
CA ASN A 33 16.16 -8.05 3.46
C ASN A 33 15.06 -8.05 4.53
N SER A 34 15.42 -8.23 5.80
CA SER A 34 14.49 -8.19 6.93
C SER A 34 13.82 -6.81 7.08
N ILE A 35 14.60 -5.73 6.96
CA ILE A 35 14.09 -4.36 6.99
C ILE A 35 13.10 -4.13 5.85
N GLN A 36 13.47 -4.52 4.62
CA GLN A 36 12.60 -4.36 3.46
C GLN A 36 11.29 -5.13 3.62
N ASN A 37 11.34 -6.36 4.15
CA ASN A 37 10.14 -7.15 4.41
C ASN A 37 9.24 -6.52 5.49
N SER A 38 9.85 -5.96 6.52
CA SER A 38 9.13 -5.25 7.59
C SER A 38 8.44 -3.99 7.05
N SER A 39 9.13 -3.20 6.24
CA SER A 39 8.55 -2.03 5.56
C SER A 39 7.39 -2.42 4.64
N TYR A 40 7.57 -3.43 3.79
CA TYR A 40 6.51 -3.92 2.91
C TYR A 40 5.27 -4.40 3.69
N SER A 41 5.47 -5.14 4.78
CA SER A 41 4.37 -5.63 5.63
C SER A 41 3.61 -4.49 6.30
N ARG A 42 4.32 -3.46 6.77
CA ARG A 42 3.73 -2.23 7.32
C ARG A 42 2.93 -1.50 6.25
N ASP A 43 3.51 -1.27 5.07
CA ASP A 43 2.87 -0.53 3.99
C ASP A 43 1.63 -1.25 3.47
N LYS A 44 1.68 -2.58 3.33
CA LYS A 44 0.53 -3.41 2.99
C LYS A 44 -0.61 -3.27 3.99
N THR A 45 -0.29 -3.21 5.28
CA THR A 45 -1.28 -3.00 6.35
C THR A 45 -1.92 -1.61 6.25
N LEU A 46 -1.10 -0.57 6.05
CA LEU A 46 -1.60 0.80 5.85
C LEU A 46 -2.47 0.91 4.60
N ALA A 47 -2.04 0.33 3.47
CA ALA A 47 -2.81 0.30 2.23
C ALA A 47 -4.18 -0.39 2.42
N SER A 48 -4.20 -1.54 3.10
CA SER A 48 -5.45 -2.23 3.45
C SER A 48 -6.37 -1.35 4.30
N ASN A 49 -5.81 -0.64 5.30
CA ASN A 49 -6.59 0.29 6.12
C ASN A 49 -7.18 1.43 5.28
N TYR A 50 -6.42 2.00 4.33
CA TYR A 50 -6.92 3.05 3.44
C TYR A 50 -8.03 2.58 2.50
N VAL A 51 -7.97 1.32 2.03
CA VAL A 51 -9.05 0.68 1.28
C VAL A 51 -10.31 0.56 2.14
N GLN A 52 -10.17 0.04 3.37
CA GLN A 52 -11.29 -0.10 4.30
C GLN A 52 -11.93 1.24 4.64
N GLN A 53 -11.12 2.26 4.94
CA GLN A 53 -11.59 3.62 5.23
C GLN A 53 -12.39 4.21 4.07
N ALA A 54 -11.94 4.04 2.83
CA ALA A 54 -12.68 4.53 1.66
C ALA A 54 -13.97 3.76 1.42
N ASN A 55 -13.96 2.42 1.56
CA ASN A 55 -15.17 1.63 1.39
C ASN A 55 -16.22 1.96 2.47
N GLU A 56 -15.80 2.16 3.72
CA GLU A 56 -16.73 2.56 4.79
C GLU A 56 -17.23 4.00 4.60
N TRP A 57 -16.36 4.93 4.19
CA TRP A 57 -16.80 6.28 3.87
C TRP A 57 -17.82 6.29 2.71
N LEU A 58 -17.58 5.55 1.62
CA LEU A 58 -18.53 5.43 0.51
C LEU A 58 -19.86 4.79 0.95
N ARG A 59 -19.82 3.87 1.92
CA ARG A 59 -21.04 3.32 2.54
C ARG A 59 -21.79 4.40 3.31
N GLN A 60 -21.09 5.23 4.07
CA GLN A 60 -21.70 6.35 4.80
C GLN A 60 -22.28 7.40 3.84
N GLU A 61 -21.62 7.72 2.74
CA GLU A 61 -22.14 8.64 1.72
C GLU A 61 -23.44 8.13 1.09
N ARG A 62 -23.50 6.83 0.79
CA ARG A 62 -24.74 6.17 0.35
C ARG A 62 -25.83 6.27 1.39
N ASP A 63 -25.51 5.96 2.65
CA ASP A 63 -26.48 5.93 3.75
C ASP A 63 -26.98 7.34 4.11
N SER A 64 -26.16 8.37 3.89
CA SER A 64 -26.52 9.78 4.11
C SER A 64 -27.43 10.34 3.02
N ASN A 65 -27.09 10.12 1.73
CA ASN A 65 -27.91 10.58 0.61
C ASN A 65 -27.71 9.68 -0.62
N SER A 66 -28.58 8.69 -0.77
CA SER A 66 -28.50 7.69 -1.85
C SER A 66 -28.56 8.30 -3.25
N ALA A 67 -29.39 9.33 -3.47
CA ALA A 67 -29.54 9.99 -4.77
C ALA A 67 -28.26 10.75 -5.20
N THR A 68 -27.64 11.47 -4.25
CA THR A 68 -26.36 12.16 -4.49
C THR A 68 -25.25 11.14 -4.73
N PHE A 69 -25.21 10.07 -3.94
CA PHE A 69 -24.25 8.99 -4.11
C PHE A 69 -24.36 8.34 -5.50
N ILE A 70 -25.57 8.01 -5.97
CA ILE A 70 -25.81 7.47 -7.31
C ILE A 70 -25.30 8.44 -8.39
N THR A 71 -25.55 9.73 -8.23
CA THR A 71 -25.06 10.76 -9.17
C THR A 71 -23.53 10.80 -9.23
N LYS A 72 -22.85 10.65 -8.07
CA LYS A 72 -21.38 10.58 -8.01
C LYS A 72 -20.83 9.27 -8.55
N ALA A 73 -21.55 8.16 -8.33
CA ALA A 73 -21.21 6.83 -8.82
C ALA A 73 -21.43 6.66 -10.34
N ALA A 74 -22.16 7.57 -10.98
CA ALA A 74 -22.24 7.63 -12.44
C ALA A 74 -20.89 7.98 -13.09
N ILE A 75 -19.97 8.59 -12.32
CA ILE A 75 -18.59 8.80 -12.74
C ILE A 75 -17.79 7.54 -12.42
N PRO A 76 -17.17 6.88 -13.42
CA PRO A 76 -16.66 5.53 -13.27
C PRO A 76 -15.40 5.44 -12.41
N THR A 77 -14.69 6.55 -12.18
CA THR A 77 -13.41 6.54 -11.45
C THR A 77 -13.22 7.83 -10.68
N TRP A 78 -12.78 7.68 -9.43
CA TRP A 78 -12.46 8.78 -8.54
C TRP A 78 -11.06 8.60 -7.94
N CYS A 79 -10.33 9.70 -7.87
CA CYS A 79 -9.07 9.81 -7.15
C CYS A 79 -9.32 10.48 -5.79
N PHE A 80 -9.08 9.76 -4.70
CA PHE A 80 -9.40 10.19 -3.34
C PHE A 80 -8.14 10.53 -2.53
N ARG A 81 -7.64 11.75 -2.71
CA ARG A 81 -6.55 12.31 -1.87
C ARG A 81 -7.02 12.60 -0.44
N SER A 82 -8.32 12.86 -0.27
CA SER A 82 -9.05 12.87 0.99
C SER A 82 -10.38 12.13 0.82
N LEU A 83 -11.08 11.86 1.91
CA LEU A 83 -12.43 11.26 1.88
C LEU A 83 -13.47 12.37 1.69
N SER A 84 -13.64 12.80 0.44
CA SER A 84 -14.58 13.86 0.03
C SER A 84 -14.92 13.73 -1.45
N TRP A 85 -16.11 14.16 -1.87
CA TRP A 85 -16.48 14.29 -3.29
C TRP A 85 -16.01 15.58 -3.94
N ILE A 86 -15.39 16.47 -3.17
CA ILE A 86 -14.83 17.74 -3.60
C ILE A 86 -13.30 17.71 -3.47
N LEU A 87 -12.64 18.75 -3.99
CA LEU A 87 -11.19 18.94 -3.88
C LEU A 87 -10.70 18.72 -2.43
N PRO A 88 -9.57 18.03 -2.25
CA PRO A 88 -8.58 17.60 -3.25
C PRO A 88 -8.91 16.30 -4.01
N SER A 89 -10.11 15.72 -3.85
CA SER A 89 -10.54 14.56 -4.64
C SER A 89 -10.99 14.96 -6.04
N LEU A 90 -10.74 14.09 -7.03
CA LEU A 90 -10.97 14.38 -8.44
C LEU A 90 -11.80 13.27 -9.12
N PRO A 91 -12.76 13.61 -9.99
CA PRO A 91 -13.59 12.65 -10.72
C PRO A 91 -12.86 12.04 -11.93
N ARG A 92 -11.64 11.53 -11.71
CA ARG A 92 -10.81 10.84 -12.71
C ARG A 92 -9.86 9.87 -12.04
N ALA A 93 -9.15 9.09 -12.85
CA ALA A 93 -8.01 8.29 -12.37
C ALA A 93 -6.95 9.19 -11.71
N CYS A 94 -6.24 8.65 -10.72
CA CYS A 94 -5.15 9.37 -10.06
C CYS A 94 -3.93 9.50 -10.99
N ALA A 95 -3.29 10.66 -10.96
CA ALA A 95 -1.94 10.84 -11.50
C ALA A 95 -0.88 10.31 -10.52
N SER A 96 0.36 10.18 -10.98
CA SER A 96 1.47 9.56 -10.23
C SER A 96 1.91 10.33 -8.97
N ASP A 97 1.48 11.58 -8.80
CA ASP A 97 1.82 12.47 -7.69
C ASP A 97 0.62 12.83 -6.80
N GLU A 98 -0.54 12.22 -7.06
CA GLU A 98 -1.79 12.49 -6.35
C GLU A 98 -1.95 11.59 -5.13
N TYR A 99 -1.03 11.74 -4.20
CA TYR A 99 -1.04 10.99 -2.95
C TYR A 99 -2.18 11.41 -2.03
N ILE A 100 -2.62 10.45 -1.21
CA ILE A 100 -3.34 10.74 0.03
C ILE A 100 -2.47 11.69 0.85
N THR A 101 -3.06 12.79 1.30
CA THR A 101 -2.35 13.91 1.95
C THR A 101 -1.42 13.42 3.06
N GLY A 102 -0.13 13.77 2.96
CA GLY A 102 0.89 13.41 3.95
C GLY A 102 1.41 11.97 3.84
N THR A 103 1.14 11.27 2.74
CA THR A 103 1.55 9.87 2.56
C THR A 103 2.16 9.63 1.18
N LYS A 104 2.64 8.40 0.94
CA LYS A 104 3.13 7.90 -0.35
C LYS A 104 2.10 7.04 -1.12
N PHE A 105 0.88 6.93 -0.60
CA PHE A 105 -0.15 6.06 -1.15
C PHE A 105 -1.07 6.82 -2.09
N ILE A 106 -1.39 6.22 -3.23
CA ILE A 106 -2.40 6.70 -4.16
C ILE A 106 -3.65 5.87 -3.93
N ARG A 107 -4.81 6.52 -3.82
CA ARG A 107 -6.09 5.83 -3.60
C ARG A 107 -7.09 6.19 -4.68
N GLN A 108 -7.51 5.18 -5.43
CA GLN A 108 -8.47 5.30 -6.51
C GLN A 108 -9.64 4.36 -6.27
N SER A 109 -10.87 4.82 -6.51
CA SER A 109 -12.06 3.97 -6.51
C SER A 109 -12.71 3.97 -7.88
N GLY A 110 -12.88 2.77 -8.44
CA GLY A 110 -13.77 2.56 -9.57
C GLY A 110 -15.20 2.36 -9.07
N LEU A 111 -16.17 3.02 -9.70
CA LEU A 111 -17.59 2.83 -9.39
C LEU A 111 -18.32 2.36 -10.64
N SER A 112 -19.22 1.39 -10.49
CA SER A 112 -20.06 0.90 -11.58
C SER A 112 -21.45 0.60 -11.06
N ILE A 113 -22.46 1.09 -11.78
CA ILE A 113 -23.87 0.93 -11.40
C ILE A 113 -24.45 -0.24 -12.17
N SER A 114 -25.16 -1.11 -11.47
CA SER A 114 -25.93 -2.22 -12.03
C SER A 114 -27.35 -2.21 -11.46
N LEU A 115 -28.32 -2.65 -12.25
CA LEU A 115 -29.70 -2.81 -11.79
C LEU A 115 -29.92 -4.27 -11.38
N VAL A 116 -30.22 -4.50 -10.11
CA VAL A 116 -30.53 -5.84 -9.57
C VAL A 116 -31.91 -5.78 -8.95
N ASN A 117 -32.86 -6.55 -9.48
CA ASN A 117 -34.26 -6.58 -9.03
C ASN A 117 -34.91 -5.18 -8.95
N GLY A 118 -34.64 -4.33 -9.95
CA GLY A 118 -35.16 -2.96 -10.00
C GLY A 118 -34.51 -1.96 -9.05
N LYS A 119 -33.42 -2.34 -8.35
CA LYS A 119 -32.65 -1.47 -7.45
C LYS A 119 -31.26 -1.17 -8.01
N ASN A 120 -30.78 0.04 -7.79
CA ASN A 120 -29.42 0.42 -8.15
C ASN A 120 -28.44 -0.23 -7.17
N VAL A 121 -27.50 -1.02 -7.68
CA VAL A 121 -26.38 -1.58 -6.93
C VAL A 121 -25.10 -1.00 -7.50
N VAL A 122 -24.38 -0.25 -6.67
CA VAL A 122 -23.10 0.35 -7.03
C VAL A 122 -21.98 -0.57 -6.56
N ARG A 123 -21.27 -1.18 -7.50
CA ARG A 123 -20.02 -1.88 -7.21
C ARG A 123 -18.90 -0.87 -7.10
N VAL A 124 -18.28 -0.82 -5.93
CA VAL A 124 -17.11 -0.02 -5.64
C VAL A 124 -15.89 -0.91 -5.65
N ASN A 125 -14.87 -0.52 -6.41
CA ASN A 125 -13.58 -1.17 -6.44
C ASN A 125 -12.48 -0.18 -6.06
N THR A 126 -12.09 -0.18 -4.78
CA THR A 126 -11.06 0.72 -4.26
C THR A 126 -9.69 0.05 -4.35
N THR A 127 -8.75 0.70 -5.03
CA THR A 127 -7.35 0.31 -5.14
C THR A 127 -6.46 1.35 -4.49
N VAL A 128 -5.56 0.89 -3.63
CA VAL A 128 -4.50 1.70 -3.03
C VAL A 128 -3.15 1.19 -3.52
N SER A 129 -2.35 2.06 -4.12
CA SER A 129 -1.03 1.74 -4.65
C SER A 129 0.08 2.56 -4.00
N TRP A 130 1.28 1.99 -3.97
CA TRP A 130 2.51 2.67 -3.53
C TRP A 130 3.71 2.08 -4.24
N THR A 131 4.80 2.84 -4.30
CA THR A 131 6.07 2.37 -4.87
C THR A 131 7.14 2.33 -3.78
N ASP A 132 7.95 1.28 -3.78
CA ASP A 132 9.15 1.15 -2.95
C ASP A 132 10.35 0.62 -3.76
N SER A 133 11.46 0.27 -3.10
CA SER A 133 12.67 -0.24 -3.76
C SER A 133 12.49 -1.56 -4.51
N LYS A 134 11.36 -2.26 -4.32
CA LYS A 134 10.98 -3.48 -5.04
C LYS A 134 9.97 -3.23 -6.17
N GLY A 135 9.56 -1.98 -6.39
CA GLY A 135 8.66 -1.58 -7.46
C GLY A 135 7.28 -1.15 -6.98
N LEU A 136 6.31 -1.24 -7.89
CA LEU A 136 4.93 -0.86 -7.65
C LEU A 136 4.17 -1.99 -6.94
N HIS A 137 3.48 -1.64 -5.86
CA HIS A 137 2.57 -2.53 -5.13
C HIS A 137 1.17 -1.94 -5.10
N GLN A 138 0.17 -2.81 -4.98
CA GLN A 138 -1.22 -2.40 -4.86
C GLN A 138 -2.04 -3.37 -4.02
N ILE A 139 -3.05 -2.84 -3.35
CA ILE A 139 -4.09 -3.60 -2.64
C ILE A 139 -5.45 -3.10 -3.13
N THR A 140 -6.34 -4.05 -3.39
CA THR A 140 -7.67 -3.77 -3.93
C THR A 140 -8.73 -4.38 -3.01
N GLY A 141 -9.79 -3.63 -2.75
CA GLY A 141 -10.95 -4.11 -2.00
C GLY A 141 -12.24 -3.67 -2.68
N SER A 142 -13.15 -4.62 -2.87
CA SER A 142 -14.42 -4.41 -3.54
C SER A 142 -15.60 -4.55 -2.59
N THR A 143 -16.64 -3.77 -2.81
CA THR A 143 -17.90 -3.85 -2.06
C THR A 143 -19.08 -3.48 -2.96
N ASP A 144 -20.21 -4.15 -2.78
CA ASP A 144 -21.44 -3.87 -3.51
C ASP A 144 -22.40 -3.11 -2.59
N LEU A 145 -22.79 -1.92 -3.02
CA LEU A 145 -23.59 -0.97 -2.25
C LEU A 145 -24.94 -0.78 -2.90
N SER A 146 -25.99 -1.37 -2.33
CA SER A 146 -27.37 -1.18 -2.78
C SER A 146 -27.90 0.19 -2.39
N ALA A 147 -28.30 1.01 -3.36
CA ALA A 147 -28.91 2.31 -3.18
C ALA A 147 -30.40 2.25 -3.56
N THR A 148 -31.26 2.78 -2.70
CA THR A 148 -32.68 3.02 -3.01
C THR A 148 -32.82 4.32 -3.80
N GLN A 149 -33.59 4.28 -4.88
CA GLN A 149 -34.08 5.51 -5.53
C GLN A 149 -34.98 6.28 -4.57
#